data_AF-A0A5E7SNE6-F1
#
_entry.id   AF-A0A5E7SNE6-F1
#
_cell.length_a   1.000
_cell.length_b   1.000
_cell.length_c   1.000
_cell.angle_alpha   90.00
_cell.angle_beta   90.00
_cell.angle_gamma   90.00
#
_symmetry.space_group_name_H-M   'P 1'
#
loop_
_entity.id
_entity.type
_entity.pdbx_description
1 polymer ?
#
loop_
_entity_poly.entity_id
_entity_poly.type
_entity_poly.pdbx_seq_one_letter_code
_entity_poly.pdbx_strand_id
1 'polypeptide(L)' 'MSSRWRRSVKFAREMARLMVGVPDYDNYVKHRTLHHPGEPVMSYEVFFRERQESRYNSRKCTTRCC' A
#
# COMPACT_ATOMS: atom_id res chain seq x y z
N MET A 1 -11.23 4.03 31.38
CA MET A 1 -10.08 4.90 31.00
C MET A 1 -9.15 4.25 29.97
N SER A 2 -9.65 3.62 28.89
CA SER A 2 -8.79 2.82 27.98
C SER A 2 -9.02 3.08 26.48
N SER A 3 -10.05 3.84 26.12
CA SER A 3 -10.48 4.06 24.73
C SER A 3 -9.70 5.16 23.99
N ARG A 4 -9.22 6.19 24.71
CA ARG A 4 -8.41 7.28 24.11
C ARG A 4 -7.04 6.79 23.64
N TRP A 5 -6.37 5.97 24.44
CA TRP A 5 -5.05 5.41 24.12
C TRP A 5 -5.07 4.58 22.82
N ARG A 6 -6.09 3.72 22.65
CA ARG A 6 -6.25 2.90 21.44
C ARG A 6 -6.46 3.75 20.19
N ARG A 7 -7.19 4.87 20.28
CA ARG A 7 -7.35 5.82 19.17
C ARG A 7 -6.04 6.53 18.84
N SER A 8 -5.30 7.00 19.84
CA SER A 8 -4.02 7.68 19.64
C SER A 8 -2.98 6.76 18.98
N VAL A 9 -2.88 5.50 19.40
CA VAL A 9 -1.98 4.51 18.77
C VAL A 9 -2.39 4.20 17.34
N LYS A 10 -3.70 4.10 17.06
CA LYS A 10 -4.20 3.88 15.70
C LYS A 10 -3.84 5.05 14.79
N PHE A 11 -4.07 6.28 15.25
CA PHE A 11 -3.76 7.50 14.51
C PHE A 11 -2.25 7.67 14.27
N ALA A 12 -1.41 7.44 15.28
CA ALA A 12 0.04 7.51 15.14
C ALA A 12 0.57 6.50 14.11
N ARG A 13 0.03 5.27 14.10
CA ARG A 13 0.37 4.26 13.08
C ARG A 13 -0.07 4.66 11.67
N GLU A 14 -1.23 5.29 11.55
CA GLU A 14 -1.74 5.79 10.27
C GLU A 14 -0.87 6.93 9.72
N MET A 15 -0.49 7.88 10.57
CA MET A 15 0.44 8.97 10.22
C MET A 15 1.83 8.44 9.87
N ALA A 16 2.37 7.47 10.64
CA ALA A 16 3.66 6.86 10.33
C ALA A 16 3.65 6.13 8.97
N ARG A 17 2.56 5.42 8.63
CA ARG A 17 2.42 4.77 7.32
C ARG A 17 2.40 5.75 6.17
N LEU A 18 1.74 6.91 6.35
CA LEU A 18 1.74 7.98 5.35
C LEU A 18 3.14 8.59 5.18
N MET A 19 3.87 8.82 6.29
CA MET A 19 5.21 9.41 6.30
C MET A 19 6.28 8.52 5.66
N VAL A 20 6.25 7.20 5.94
CA VAL A 20 7.24 6.27 5.39
C VAL A 20 6.97 5.98 3.91
N GLY A 21 5.80 6.35 3.37
CA GLY A 21 5.44 6.07 1.98
C GLY A 21 5.38 4.58 1.65
N VAL A 22 5.41 3.73 2.69
CA VAL A 22 5.35 2.28 2.57
C VAL A 22 3.89 1.92 2.32
N PRO A 23 3.59 1.32 1.17
CA PRO A 23 2.24 0.93 0.85
C PRO A 23 1.82 -0.18 1.82
N ASP A 24 0.87 0.13 2.70
CA ASP A 24 0.33 -0.83 3.66
C ASP A 24 -0.54 -1.85 2.91
N TYR A 25 -0.07 -3.10 2.90
CA TYR A 25 -0.76 -4.22 2.28
C TYR A 25 -2.18 -4.40 2.83
N ASP A 26 -2.40 -4.16 4.13
CA ASP A 26 -3.73 -4.28 4.73
C ASP A 26 -4.70 -3.24 4.15
N ASN A 27 -4.20 -2.04 3.81
CA ASN A 27 -5.03 -1.01 3.19
C ASN A 27 -5.34 -1.36 1.74
N TYR A 28 -4.37 -1.94 1.01
CA TYR A 28 -4.61 -2.48 -0.33
C TYR A 28 -5.67 -3.58 -0.32
N VAL A 29 -5.57 -4.55 0.59
CA VAL A 29 -6.54 -5.63 0.73
C VAL A 29 -7.92 -5.06 1.05
N LYS A 30 -8.03 -4.16 2.05
CA LYS A 30 -9.31 -3.51 2.39
C LYS A 30 -9.92 -2.78 1.20
N HIS A 31 -9.12 -1.98 0.49
CA HIS A 31 -9.59 -1.27 -0.70
C HIS A 31 -10.09 -2.25 -1.77
N ARG A 32 -9.34 -3.34 -2.04
CA ARG A 32 -9.75 -4.36 -3.00
C ARG A 32 -11.00 -5.12 -2.56
N THR A 33 -11.11 -5.49 -1.29
CA THR A 33 -12.32 -6.13 -0.75
C THR A 33 -13.55 -5.22 -0.85
N LEU A 34 -13.38 -3.90 -0.64
CA LEU A 34 -14.49 -2.94 -0.68
C LEU A 34 -14.90 -2.56 -2.11
N HIS A 35 -13.96 -2.36 -3.02
CA HIS A 35 -14.23 -1.86 -4.37
C HIS A 35 -14.25 -2.94 -5.45
N HIS A 36 -13.63 -4.10 -5.20
CA HIS A 36 -13.53 -5.22 -6.14
C HIS A 36 -13.90 -6.55 -5.46
N PRO A 37 -15.12 -6.69 -4.93
CA PRO A 37 -15.55 -7.94 -4.32
C PRO A 37 -15.60 -9.05 -5.39
N GLY A 38 -14.68 -10.02 -5.28
CA GLY A 38 -14.61 -11.17 -6.18
C GLY A 38 -13.33 -11.29 -7.01
N GLU A 39 -12.50 -10.25 -7.04
CA GLU A 39 -11.18 -10.35 -7.65
C GLU A 39 -10.14 -10.89 -6.64
N PRO A 40 -9.19 -11.74 -7.07
CA PRO A 40 -8.13 -12.21 -6.20
C PRO A 40 -7.27 -11.04 -5.72
N VAL A 41 -6.98 -11.04 -4.43
CA VAL A 41 -6.06 -10.08 -3.80
C VAL A 41 -4.64 -10.62 -3.98
N MET A 42 -3.73 -9.79 -4.50
CA MET A 42 -2.32 -10.17 -4.66
C MET A 42 -1.70 -10.53 -3.32
N SER A 43 -0.75 -11.46 -3.29
CA SER A 43 0.01 -11.75 -2.07
C SER A 43 0.93 -10.59 -1.69
N TYR A 44 1.32 -10.54 -0.42
CA TYR A 44 2.21 -9.50 0.11
C TYR A 44 3.50 -9.34 -0.71
N GLU A 45 4.14 -10.46 -1.08
CA GLU A 45 5.38 -10.46 -1.85
C GLU A 45 5.20 -9.89 -3.26
N VAL A 46 4.10 -10.27 -3.93
CA VAL A 46 3.77 -9.76 -5.27
C VAL A 46 3.51 -8.26 -5.22
N PHE A 47 2.73 -7.82 -4.24
CA PHE A 47 2.46 -6.40 -4.02
C PHE A 47 3.73 -5.61 -3.73
N PHE A 48 4.59 -6.10 -2.85
CA PHE A 48 5.84 -5.43 -2.50
C PHE A 48 6.81 -5.37 -3.68
N ARG A 49 6.90 -6.44 -4.48
CA ARG A 49 7.71 -6.48 -5.70
C ARG A 49 7.18 -5.52 -6.76
N GLU A 50 5.88 -5.48 -7.03
CA GLU A 50 5.26 -4.54 -7.99
C GLU A 50 5.48 -3.07 -7.58
N ARG A 51 5.42 -2.78 -6.27
CA ARG A 51 5.69 -1.43 -5.74
C ARG A 51 7.16 -1.05 -5.84
N GLN A 52 8.07 -1.99 -5.62
CA GLN A 52 9.50 -1.76 -5.88
C GLN A 52 9.80 -1.62 -7.37
N GLU A 53 9.19 -2.45 -8.23
CA GLU A 53 9.36 -2.36 -9.68
C GLU A 53 8.84 -1.00 -10.21
N SER A 54 7.69 -0.54 -9.77
CA SER A 54 7.18 0.79 -10.17
C SER A 54 7.99 1.97 -9.63
N ARG A 55 8.63 1.83 -8.45
CA ARG A 55 9.44 2.91 -7.84
C ARG A 55 10.88 2.94 -8.31
N TYR A 56 11.52 1.78 -8.47
CA TYR A 56 12.95 1.64 -8.77
C TYR A 56 13.24 1.12 -10.17
N ASN A 57 12.27 0.50 -10.84
CA ASN A 57 12.42 0.00 -12.20
C ASN A 57 11.83 0.99 -13.22
N SER A 58 12.18 2.27 -13.08
CA SER A 58 12.00 3.32 -14.10
C SER A 58 12.77 3.05 -15.41
N ARG A 59 13.32 1.85 -15.59
CA ARG A 59 13.93 1.35 -16.84
C ARG A 59 12.93 0.86 -17.88
N LYS A 60 11.62 1.05 -17.68
CA LYS A 60 10.68 1.18 -18.80
C LYS A 60 10.48 2.66 -19.14
N CYS A 61 11.59 3.34 -19.35
CA CYS A 61 11.66 4.47 -20.25
C CYS A 61 11.28 3.94 -21.65
N THR A 62 9.98 3.88 -21.93
CA THR A 62 9.43 3.83 -23.28
C THR A 62 9.56 5.21 -23.94
N THR A 63 10.72 5.87 -23.78
CA THR A 63 11.10 7.08 -24.52
C THR A 63 11.98 6.66 -25.70
N ARG A 64 11.39 5.85 -26.56
CA ARG A 64 11.80 5.74 -27.97
C ARG A 64 10.54 5.58 -28.82
N CYS A 65 9.69 6.59 -28.75
CA CYS A 65 8.89 6.95 -29.91
C CYS A 65 9.73 7.98 -30.66
N CYS A 66 10.12 7.60 -31.87
CA CYS A 66 10.72 8.44 -32.89
C CYS A 66 9.86 9.68 -33.18
#